data_AF-A0AA42KWE0-F1
#
_entry.id   AF-A0AA42KWE0-F1
#
_cell.length_a   1.000
_cell.length_b   1.000
_cell.length_c   1.000
_cell.angle_alpha   90.00
_cell.angle_beta   90.00
_cell.angle_gamma   90.00
#
_symmetry.space_group_name_H-M   'P 1'
#
loop_
_entity.id
_entity.type
_entity.pdbx_description
1 polymer ?
#
loop_
_entity_poly.entity_id
_entity_poly.type
_entity_poly.pdbx_seq_one_letter_code
_entity_poly.pdbx_strand_id
1 'polypeptide(L)'
;MKAFYSEQTGYVISYADSFSLDVPFVEITDIESVLLSLKAGKVAKVRDGAIVFEIDRASIMAKIRTERELLLQDADAFRNRIYDQALISGTEPDPETLKSIAIYRQQLRDIVETVDIENIVWPQKPWLTV
;
A
#
# COMPACT_ATOMS: atom_id res chain seq x y z
N MET A 1 3.81 21.32 22.99
CA MET A 1 3.10 20.28 22.22
C MET A 1 3.31 18.91 22.85
N LYS A 2 2.23 18.12 22.95
CA LYS A 2 2.21 16.78 23.55
C LYS A 2 1.72 15.75 22.55
N ALA A 3 2.26 14.54 22.62
CA ALA A 3 1.75 13.37 21.91
C ALA A 3 0.91 12.53 22.87
N PHE A 4 -0.40 12.47 22.62
CA PHE A 4 -1.34 11.65 23.37
C PHE A 4 -1.41 10.26 22.75
N TYR A 5 -1.36 9.20 23.56
CA TYR A 5 -1.25 7.83 23.05
C TYR A 5 -2.18 6.85 23.77
N SER A 6 -2.36 5.67 23.17
CA SER A 6 -3.10 4.56 23.79
C SER A 6 -2.16 3.74 24.67
N GLU A 7 -2.44 3.57 25.97
CA GLU A 7 -1.62 2.70 26.84
C GLU A 7 -1.62 1.24 26.37
N GLN A 8 -2.73 0.77 25.82
CA GLN A 8 -2.88 -0.62 25.37
C GLN A 8 -2.00 -0.95 24.16
N THR A 9 -1.81 0.00 23.25
CA THR A 9 -1.14 -0.26 21.97
C THR A 9 0.16 0.53 21.79
N GLY A 10 0.36 1.58 22.56
CA GLY A 10 1.45 2.56 22.43
C GLY A 10 1.27 3.56 21.30
N TYR A 11 0.27 3.42 20.42
CA TYR A 11 0.13 4.32 19.27
C TYR A 11 -0.28 5.73 19.66
N VAL A 12 0.36 6.73 19.04
CA VAL A 12 -0.02 8.13 19.19
C VAL A 12 -1.33 8.37 18.45
N ILE A 13 -2.31 8.91 19.18
CA ILE A 13 -3.66 9.19 18.71
C ILE A 13 -3.78 10.65 18.25
N SER A 14 -3.12 11.57 18.97
CA SER A 14 -3.25 13.00 18.71
C SER A 14 -2.01 13.79 19.13
N TYR A 15 -1.77 14.89 18.44
CA TYR A 15 -0.77 15.90 18.77
C TYR A 15 -1.50 17.19 19.14
N ALA A 16 -1.40 17.60 20.41
CA ALA A 16 -2.06 18.81 20.90
C ALA A 16 -1.33 19.36 22.14
N ASP A 17 -1.60 20.60 22.54
CA ASP A 17 -1.11 21.13 23.82
C ASP A 17 -1.96 20.68 25.01
N SER A 18 -3.24 20.41 24.76
CA SER A 18 -4.18 19.81 25.70
C SER A 18 -5.12 18.85 24.99
N PHE A 19 -5.52 17.81 25.72
CA PHE A 19 -6.54 16.86 25.32
C PHE A 19 -7.34 16.49 26.58
N SER A 20 -8.04 15.36 26.56
CA SER A 20 -8.65 14.77 27.77
C SER A 20 -7.62 14.60 28.90
N LEU A 21 -8.06 14.86 30.14
CA LEU A 21 -7.24 14.77 31.36
C LEU A 21 -6.70 13.37 31.63
N ASP A 22 -7.39 12.33 31.18
CA ASP A 22 -7.09 10.93 31.51
C ASP A 22 -6.32 10.19 30.41
N VAL A 23 -5.89 10.89 29.37
CA VAL A 23 -5.13 10.28 28.27
C VAL A 23 -3.64 10.47 28.52
N PRO A 24 -2.84 9.39 28.55
CA PRO A 24 -1.41 9.50 28.78
C PRO A 24 -0.76 10.29 27.63
N PHE A 25 0.31 11.00 27.95
CA PHE A 25 1.03 11.78 26.97
C PHE A 25 2.54 11.78 27.22
N VAL A 26 3.28 12.09 26.16
CA VAL A 26 4.71 12.41 26.21
C VAL A 26 4.90 13.83 25.67
N GLU A 27 5.77 14.61 26.30
CA GLU A 27 6.12 15.94 25.80
C GLU A 27 7.02 15.84 24.58
N ILE A 28 6.73 16.66 23.58
CA ILE A 28 7.51 16.70 22.34
C ILE A 28 8.53 17.81 22.47
N THR A 29 9.79 17.41 22.50
CA THR A 29 10.93 18.33 22.54
C THR A 29 11.40 18.74 21.14
N ASP A 30 11.34 17.82 20.18
CA ASP A 30 11.75 18.03 18.79
C ASP A 30 10.56 17.87 17.83
N ILE A 31 9.92 19.00 17.54
CA ILE A 31 8.74 19.04 16.65
C ILE A 31 9.13 18.79 15.19
N GLU A 32 10.33 19.21 14.78
CA GLU A 32 10.77 19.13 13.39
C GLU A 32 10.99 17.67 12.97
N SER A 33 11.66 16.88 13.80
CA SER A 33 11.86 15.45 13.58
C SER A 33 10.54 14.66 13.53
N VAL A 34 9.58 15.03 14.38
CA VAL A 34 8.22 14.46 14.36
C VAL A 34 7.55 14.72 13.01
N LEU A 35 7.56 15.97 12.54
CA LEU A 35 6.96 16.36 11.26
C LEU A 35 7.62 15.67 10.07
N LEU A 36 8.96 15.57 10.06
CA LEU A 36 9.69 14.85 9.01
C LEU A 36 9.31 13.36 8.98
N SER A 37 9.19 12.73 10.14
CA SER A 37 8.82 11.31 10.24
C SER A 37 7.39 11.03 9.79
N LEU A 38 6.45 11.92 10.14
CA LEU A 38 5.06 11.83 9.68
C LEU A 38 4.95 12.08 8.17
N LYS A 39 5.70 13.04 7.61
CA LYS A 39 5.78 13.28 6.16
C LYS A 39 6.37 12.09 5.41
N ALA A 40 7.28 11.34 6.03
CA ALA A 40 7.80 10.09 5.51
C ALA A 40 6.81 8.91 5.62
N GLY A 41 5.59 9.13 6.14
CA GLY A 41 4.56 8.10 6.25
C GLY A 41 4.76 7.12 7.41
N LYS A 42 5.63 7.43 8.37
CA LYS A 42 5.82 6.63 9.58
C LYS A 42 4.72 6.89 10.59
N VAL A 43 4.42 5.88 11.39
CA VAL A 43 3.46 5.99 12.49
C VAL A 43 4.22 6.14 13.80
N ALA A 44 3.75 7.07 14.63
CA ALA A 44 4.34 7.35 15.92
C ALA A 44 3.79 6.39 16.98
N LYS A 45 4.71 5.88 17.80
CA LYS A 45 4.42 4.98 18.90
C LYS A 45 5.26 5.39 20.10
N VAL A 46 4.66 5.42 21.29
CA VAL A 46 5.40 5.63 22.53
C VAL A 46 5.93 4.29 23.03
N ARG A 47 7.25 4.22 23.27
CA ARG A 47 7.94 3.10 23.92
C ARG A 47 8.94 3.65 24.93
N ASP A 48 8.93 3.10 26.13
CA ASP A 48 9.84 3.48 27.23
C ASP A 48 9.86 5.00 27.51
N GLY A 49 8.70 5.65 27.40
CA GLY A 49 8.54 7.09 27.63
C GLY A 49 9.03 7.99 26.49
N ALA A 50 9.45 7.43 25.36
CA ALA A 50 9.91 8.16 24.18
C ALA A 50 9.03 7.88 22.96
N ILE A 51 8.93 8.85 22.05
CA ILE A 51 8.27 8.68 20.77
C ILE A 51 9.24 8.01 19.79
N VAL A 52 8.81 6.88 19.25
CA VAL A 52 9.51 6.11 18.21
C VAL A 52 8.64 6.10 16.96
N PHE A 53 9.26 6.27 15.79
CA PHE A 53 8.58 6.25 14.51
C PHE A 53 8.85 4.93 13.79
N GLU A 54 7.78 4.18 13.54
CA GLU A 54 7.84 2.87 12.89
C GLU A 54 7.14 2.90 11.54
N ILE A 55 7.54 1.99 10.66
CA ILE A 55 6.88 1.81 9.37
C ILE A 55 5.51 1.19 9.60
N ASP A 56 4.46 1.79 9.03
CA ASP A 56 3.10 1.23 9.06
C ASP A 56 2.96 0.09 8.05
N ARG A 57 3.48 -1.09 8.43
CA ARG A 57 3.42 -2.28 7.58
C ARG A 57 2.00 -2.67 7.25
N ALA A 58 1.04 -2.46 8.15
CA ALA A 58 -0.35 -2.85 7.94
C ALA A 58 -1.00 -1.99 6.85
N SER A 59 -0.84 -0.66 6.92
CA SER A 59 -1.35 0.25 5.90
C SER A 59 -0.64 0.07 4.55
N ILE A 60 0.68 -0.16 4.56
CA ILE A 60 1.44 -0.44 3.33
C ILE A 60 0.91 -1.73 2.69
N MET A 61 0.77 -2.82 3.45
CA MET A 61 0.22 -4.08 2.95
C MET A 61 -1.24 -3.97 2.49
N ALA A 62 -2.03 -3.07 3.07
CA ALA A 62 -3.37 -2.78 2.58
C ALA A 62 -3.31 -2.11 1.21
N LYS A 63 -2.50 -1.06 1.05
CA LYS A 63 -2.30 -0.36 -0.24
C LYS A 63 -1.81 -1.30 -1.34
N ILE A 64 -0.86 -2.19 -1.02
CA ILE A 64 -0.33 -3.18 -1.95
C ILE A 64 -1.43 -4.12 -2.45
N ARG A 65 -2.27 -4.60 -1.53
CA ARG A 65 -3.41 -5.47 -1.88
C ARG A 65 -4.39 -4.75 -2.80
N THR A 66 -4.73 -3.50 -2.48
CA THR A 66 -5.62 -2.67 -3.31
C THR A 66 -5.06 -2.44 -4.70
N GLU A 67 -3.78 -2.05 -4.82
CA GLU A 67 -3.15 -1.82 -6.13
C GLU A 67 -3.12 -3.10 -6.96
N ARG A 68 -2.75 -4.23 -6.35
CA ARG A 68 -2.77 -5.53 -7.01
C ARG A 68 -4.17 -5.90 -7.52
N GLU A 69 -5.21 -5.67 -6.72
CA GLU A 69 -6.59 -5.91 -7.13
C GLU A 69 -7.00 -5.06 -8.33
N LEU A 70 -6.64 -3.77 -8.33
CA LEU A 70 -6.88 -2.88 -9.47
C LEU A 70 -6.17 -3.37 -10.73
N LEU A 71 -4.90 -3.78 -10.62
CA LEU A 71 -4.13 -4.30 -11.75
C LEU A 71 -4.66 -5.64 -12.28
N LEU A 72 -5.18 -6.50 -11.39
CA LEU A 72 -5.86 -7.74 -11.78
C LEU A 72 -7.19 -7.47 -12.50
N GLN A 73 -7.98 -6.51 -12.00
CA GLN A 73 -9.23 -6.09 -12.63
C GLN A 73 -8.97 -5.51 -14.02
N ASP A 74 -7.95 -4.67 -14.18
CA ASP A 74 -7.54 -4.11 -15.47
C ASP A 74 -7.11 -5.22 -16.46
N ALA A 75 -6.35 -6.22 -15.99
CA ALA A 75 -5.97 -7.38 -16.79
C ALA A 75 -7.19 -8.20 -17.27
N ASP A 76 -8.18 -8.39 -16.39
CA ASP A 76 -9.42 -9.09 -16.72
C ASP A 76 -10.28 -8.31 -17.71
N ALA A 77 -10.37 -6.98 -17.55
CA ALA A 77 -11.04 -6.10 -18.50
C ALA A 77 -10.39 -6.14 -19.89
N PHE A 78 -9.05 -6.06 -19.94
CA PHE A 78 -8.31 -6.14 -21.20
C PHE A 78 -8.47 -7.51 -21.88
N ARG A 79 -8.44 -8.60 -21.09
CA ARG A 79 -8.73 -9.94 -21.61
C ARG A 79 -10.11 -10.01 -22.25
N ASN A 80 -11.14 -9.49 -21.59
CA ASN A 80 -12.51 -9.49 -22.14
C ASN A 80 -12.59 -8.69 -23.45
N ARG A 81 -11.91 -7.53 -23.53
CA ARG A 81 -11.83 -6.73 -24.75
C ARG A 81 -11.27 -7.51 -25.95
N ILE A 82 -10.29 -8.39 -25.74
CA ILE A 82 -9.74 -9.24 -26.81
C ILE A 82 -10.82 -10.20 -27.33
N TYR A 83 -11.56 -10.85 -26.43
CA TYR A 83 -12.65 -11.74 -26.82
C TYR A 83 -13.76 -10.99 -27.57
N ASP A 84 -14.11 -9.78 -27.12
CA ASP A 84 -15.09 -8.94 -27.80
C ASP A 84 -14.61 -8.55 -29.21
N GLN A 85 -13.34 -8.18 -29.35
CA GLN A 85 -12.75 -7.82 -30.65
C GLN A 85 -12.70 -9.02 -31.62
N ALA A 86 -12.36 -10.20 -31.11
CA ALA A 86 -12.38 -11.45 -31.88
C ALA A 86 -13.81 -11.77 -32.36
N LEU A 87 -14.80 -11.65 -31.46
CA LEU A 87 -16.21 -11.84 -31.79
C LEU A 87 -16.70 -10.86 -32.87
N ILE A 88 -16.37 -9.57 -32.73
CA ILE A 88 -16.76 -8.52 -33.70
C ILE A 88 -16.13 -8.76 -35.08
N SER A 89 -14.88 -9.21 -35.12
CA SER A 89 -14.15 -9.45 -36.36
C SER A 89 -14.41 -10.83 -36.97
N GLY A 90 -15.11 -11.72 -36.28
CA GLY A 90 -15.31 -13.11 -36.69
C GLY A 90 -14.00 -13.93 -36.71
N THR A 91 -13.04 -13.55 -35.88
CA THR A 91 -11.73 -14.23 -35.75
C THR A 91 -11.58 -14.88 -34.39
N GLU A 92 -10.52 -15.67 -34.20
CA GLU A 92 -10.16 -16.20 -32.89
C GLU A 92 -9.29 -15.19 -32.11
N PRO A 93 -9.43 -15.12 -30.77
CA PRO A 93 -8.53 -14.35 -29.91
C PRO A 93 -7.07 -14.75 -30.11
N ASP A 94 -6.15 -13.78 -30.16
CA ASP A 94 -4.72 -14.06 -30.27
C ASP A 94 -4.20 -14.86 -29.04
N PRO A 95 -3.74 -16.11 -29.22
CA PRO A 95 -3.32 -16.96 -28.13
C PRO A 95 -2.09 -16.44 -27.38
N GLU A 96 -1.14 -15.80 -28.07
CA GLU A 96 0.07 -15.27 -27.44
C GLU A 96 -0.24 -14.05 -26.56
N THR A 97 -1.13 -13.17 -27.01
CA THR A 97 -1.64 -12.08 -26.17
C THR A 97 -2.35 -12.62 -24.93
N LEU A 98 -3.22 -13.63 -25.06
CA LEU A 98 -3.91 -14.24 -23.90
C LEU A 98 -2.92 -14.88 -22.91
N LYS A 99 -1.87 -15.54 -23.41
CA LYS A 99 -0.81 -16.13 -22.60
C LYS A 99 -0.02 -15.06 -21.84
N SER A 100 0.35 -13.95 -22.49
CA SER A 100 1.08 -12.86 -21.82
C SER A 100 0.26 -12.23 -20.69
N ILE A 101 -1.06 -12.07 -20.86
CA ILE A 101 -1.96 -11.60 -19.81
C ILE A 101 -2.04 -12.60 -18.65
N ALA A 102 -2.10 -13.90 -18.94
CA ALA A 102 -2.13 -14.94 -17.91
C ALA A 102 -0.84 -14.93 -17.07
N ILE A 103 0.32 -14.79 -17.72
CA ILE A 103 1.63 -14.66 -17.05
C ILE A 103 1.65 -13.40 -16.17
N TYR A 104 1.23 -12.25 -16.70
CA TYR A 104 1.15 -11.00 -15.95
C TYR A 104 0.28 -11.13 -14.68
N ARG A 105 -0.91 -11.74 -14.79
CA ARG A 105 -1.79 -11.99 -13.63
C ARG A 105 -1.16 -12.92 -12.59
N GLN A 106 -0.40 -13.93 -13.03
CA GLN A 106 0.34 -14.80 -12.11
C GLN A 106 1.42 -14.01 -11.37
N GLN A 107 2.25 -13.25 -12.10
CA GLN A 107 3.29 -12.39 -11.52
C GLN A 107 2.72 -11.43 -10.48
N LEU A 108 1.55 -10.83 -10.71
CA LEU A 108 0.88 -9.97 -9.73
C LEU A 108 0.49 -10.70 -8.44
N ARG A 109 0.10 -11.98 -8.52
CA ARG A 109 -0.28 -12.79 -7.35
C ARG A 109 0.95 -13.17 -6.53
N ASP A 110 2.08 -13.41 -7.19
CA ASP A 110 3.34 -13.85 -6.58
C ASP A 110 4.05 -12.74 -5.76
N ILE A 111 3.70 -11.46 -5.96
CA ILE A 111 4.27 -10.30 -5.24
C ILE A 111 4.10 -10.40 -3.72
N VAL A 112 3.00 -10.98 -3.23
CA VAL A 112 2.72 -11.02 -1.78
C VAL A 112 3.60 -12.01 -1.02
N GLU A 113 4.19 -12.98 -1.72
CA GLU A 113 5.01 -14.03 -1.08
C GLU A 113 6.50 -13.68 -1.01
N THR A 114 6.96 -12.65 -1.74
CA THR A 114 8.40 -12.48 -2.04
C THR A 114 9.01 -11.11 -1.71
N VAL A 115 8.22 -10.08 -1.35
CA VAL A 115 8.68 -8.70 -1.54
C VAL A 115 8.94 -7.90 -0.26
N ASP A 116 10.07 -7.19 -0.28
CA ASP A 116 10.34 -6.01 0.53
C ASP A 116 9.23 -4.96 0.32
N ILE A 117 8.36 -4.81 1.31
CA ILE A 117 7.15 -3.97 1.26
C ILE A 117 7.43 -2.50 0.95
N GLU A 118 8.67 -2.04 1.11
CA GLU A 118 9.08 -0.66 0.83
C GLU A 118 9.48 -0.47 -0.65
N ASN A 119 9.83 -1.55 -1.36
CA ASN A 119 10.40 -1.49 -2.71
C ASN A 119 9.72 -2.50 -3.66
N ILE A 120 8.40 -2.39 -3.82
CA ILE A 120 7.67 -3.27 -4.74
C ILE A 120 7.95 -2.91 -6.19
N VAL A 121 8.42 -3.91 -6.95
CA VAL A 121 8.51 -3.86 -8.39
C VAL A 121 7.30 -4.55 -8.99
N TRP A 122 6.42 -3.77 -9.62
CA TRP A 122 5.25 -4.28 -10.31
C TRP A 122 5.63 -4.82 -11.70
N PRO A 123 5.08 -5.96 -12.14
CA PRO A 123 5.25 -6.43 -13.51
C PRO A 123 4.68 -5.39 -14.49
N GLN A 124 5.26 -5.33 -15.68
CA GLN A 124 4.81 -4.40 -16.71
C GLN A 124 3.59 -4.96 -17.45
N LYS A 125 2.61 -4.10 -17.73
CA LYS A 125 1.40 -4.48 -18.49
C LYS A 125 1.79 -4.86 -19.91
N PRO A 126 1.53 -6.09 -20.38
CA PRO A 126 1.98 -6.54 -21.70
C PRO A 126 1.30 -5.79 -22.87
N TRP A 127 0.17 -5.12 -22.61
CA TRP A 127 -0.59 -4.35 -23.60
C TRP A 127 -0.26 -2.85 -23.65
N LEU A 128 0.70 -2.38 -22.85
CA LEU A 128 1.19 -0.99 -22.92
C LEU A 128 2.49 -0.86 -23.71
N THR A 129 3.12 -1.97 -24.10
CA THR A 129 4.26 -1.99 -25.01
C THR A 129 3.78 -1.68 -26.43
N VAL A 130 3.82 -0.40 -26.79
CA VAL A 130 3.69 0.16 -28.14
C VAL A 130 4.91 1.02 -28.41
#